data_AF-A0A956GJ89-F1
#
_entry.id   AF-A0A956GJ89-F1
#
_cell.length_a   1.000
_cell.length_b   1.000
_cell.length_c   1.000
_cell.angle_alpha   90.00
_cell.angle_beta   90.00
_cell.angle_gamma   90.00
#
_symmetry.space_group_name_H-M   'P 1'
#
loop_
_entity.id
_entity.type
_entity.pdbx_description
1 polymer ?
#
loop_
_entity_poly.entity_id
_entity_poly.type
_entity_poly.pdbx_seq_one_letter_code
_entity_poly.pdbx_strand_id
1 'polypeptide(L)'
;MHTESFRTAAFRTAAFRNERAAWGARDIKPQFGRSAEADLWFALGFPHVGFIDESPADGADWQKLCFETGGFEPLVVLEGVAARWLRLQGVARVKDAEGKLTAEARAILEDDAEITRDEACAILRRHFECRDHLYNPAVWFEALFGPDALLEVIVPLLEQLSDEKLAAPLYNDPEGYYAGCMGQLLRRAERSAADAYYQRLRATVMRAPPSAHADATSFAHTLGIAVCGAAFVSDFGYRVDGRVDPLYLLWADDDPDFVRSEVLGSKPGPPHIVYPRLVFIAGDELIERCEIALKRGKDRLMDAASVRTFGLMRSERALQLLLWMTVQSKAKAEAKDWFVANRDHSQTFLERMSATAEPTAKSASALLKKIETVRKREG
;
A
#
# COMPACT_ATOMS: atom_id res chain seq x y z
N MET A 1 -24.90 -7.87 -2.74
CA MET A 1 -24.71 -8.80 -3.86
C MET A 1 -23.57 -8.22 -4.70
N HIS A 2 -22.31 -8.39 -4.27
CA HIS A 2 -21.06 -8.00 -4.97
C HIS A 2 -19.87 -8.60 -4.19
N THR A 3 -19.77 -9.93 -4.13
CA THR A 3 -18.63 -10.61 -3.46
C THR A 3 -17.99 -11.70 -4.32
N GLU A 4 -18.30 -11.74 -5.62
CA GLU A 4 -17.76 -12.74 -6.56
C GLU A 4 -16.53 -12.27 -7.35
N SER A 5 -16.15 -10.98 -7.34
CA SER A 5 -15.15 -10.49 -8.31
C SER A 5 -13.66 -10.75 -7.97
N PHE A 6 -13.31 -11.14 -6.75
CA PHE A 6 -11.89 -11.31 -6.39
C PHE A 6 -11.26 -12.64 -6.85
N ARG A 7 -12.04 -13.54 -7.47
CA ARG A 7 -11.54 -14.88 -7.84
C ARG A 7 -10.97 -14.99 -9.25
N THR A 8 -11.11 -13.98 -10.10
CA THR A 8 -10.69 -14.06 -11.52
C THR A 8 -10.27 -12.75 -12.18
N ALA A 9 -10.31 -11.61 -11.51
CA ALA A 9 -9.86 -10.36 -12.14
C ALA A 9 -8.34 -10.43 -12.38
N ALA A 10 -7.95 -10.33 -13.66
CA ALA A 10 -6.57 -10.17 -14.07
C ALA A 10 -6.15 -8.75 -13.70
N PHE A 11 -5.67 -8.55 -12.48
CA PHE A 11 -5.14 -7.27 -12.06
C PHE A 11 -3.80 -7.07 -12.74
N ARG A 12 -3.60 -5.91 -13.34
CA ARG A 12 -2.28 -5.49 -13.82
C ARG A 12 -1.99 -4.11 -13.28
N THR A 13 -0.72 -3.83 -13.13
CA THR A 13 -0.26 -2.44 -12.99
C THR A 13 1.00 -2.36 -13.83
N ALA A 14 1.16 -1.26 -14.57
CA ALA A 14 2.41 -0.99 -15.25
C ALA A 14 3.59 -0.99 -14.27
N ALA A 15 3.31 -0.74 -12.99
CA ALA A 15 4.28 -0.87 -11.91
C ALA A 15 4.90 -2.27 -11.77
N PHE A 16 4.20 -3.31 -12.24
CA PHE A 16 4.65 -4.69 -12.21
C PHE A 16 5.05 -5.23 -13.58
N ARG A 17 5.00 -4.45 -14.67
CA ARG A 17 5.53 -4.90 -15.98
C ARG A 17 7.02 -5.26 -15.91
N ASN A 18 7.73 -4.68 -14.96
CA ASN A 18 9.12 -4.99 -14.65
C ASN A 18 9.29 -6.28 -13.82
N GLU A 19 8.25 -7.11 -13.64
CA GLU A 19 8.18 -8.28 -12.74
C GLU A 19 9.55 -8.81 -12.27
N ARG A 20 10.36 -9.35 -13.19
CA ARG A 20 11.65 -9.99 -12.91
C ARG A 20 12.85 -9.05 -12.90
N ALA A 21 12.72 -7.87 -13.50
CA ALA A 21 13.76 -6.84 -13.58
C ALA A 21 13.68 -5.83 -12.41
N ALA A 22 12.52 -5.78 -11.72
CA ALA A 22 12.30 -4.95 -10.54
C ALA A 22 13.21 -5.39 -9.39
N TRP A 23 13.83 -4.43 -8.71
CA TRP A 23 14.75 -4.72 -7.62
C TRP A 23 14.09 -5.57 -6.51
N GLY A 24 12.87 -5.26 -6.11
CA GLY A 24 12.14 -5.98 -5.06
C GLY A 24 11.70 -7.42 -5.41
N ALA A 25 11.78 -7.83 -6.68
CA ALA A 25 11.36 -9.16 -7.10
C ALA A 25 12.31 -10.28 -6.63
N ARG A 26 13.55 -9.93 -6.25
CA ARG A 26 14.48 -10.88 -5.63
C ARG A 26 13.95 -11.44 -4.29
N ASP A 27 13.02 -10.72 -3.66
CA ASP A 27 12.52 -11.03 -2.32
C ASP A 27 11.26 -11.91 -2.36
N ILE A 28 10.78 -12.33 -3.53
CA ILE A 28 9.57 -13.14 -3.66
C ILE A 28 9.67 -14.39 -2.79
N LYS A 29 8.66 -14.59 -1.94
CA LYS A 29 8.50 -15.79 -1.10
C LYS A 29 7.36 -16.64 -1.66
N PRO A 30 7.66 -17.70 -2.42
CA PRO A 30 6.61 -18.55 -2.97
C PRO A 30 5.69 -19.08 -1.86
N GLN A 31 4.38 -19.04 -2.10
CA GLN A 31 3.36 -19.53 -1.18
C GLN A 31 3.20 -18.69 0.10
N PHE A 32 3.70 -17.46 0.14
CA PHE A 32 3.39 -16.54 1.23
C PHE A 32 1.93 -16.05 1.12
N GLY A 33 1.57 -15.51 -0.04
CA GLY A 33 0.26 -15.07 -0.45
C GLY A 33 -0.57 -16.20 -1.05
N ARG A 34 -1.88 -15.98 -1.16
CA ARG A 34 -2.85 -16.98 -1.64
C ARG A 34 -2.66 -17.36 -3.11
N SER A 35 -2.01 -16.50 -3.89
CA SER A 35 -1.61 -16.71 -5.29
C SER A 35 -0.16 -16.28 -5.51
N ALA A 36 0.45 -16.71 -6.62
CA ALA A 36 1.78 -16.24 -7.03
C ALA A 36 1.81 -14.73 -7.28
N GLU A 37 0.69 -14.17 -7.72
CA GLU A 37 0.50 -12.74 -7.88
C GLU A 37 0.54 -12.01 -6.52
N ALA A 38 -0.12 -12.55 -5.50
CA ALA A 38 -0.03 -11.98 -4.14
C ALA A 38 1.41 -12.05 -3.60
N ASP A 39 2.14 -13.14 -3.87
CA ASP A 39 3.57 -13.24 -3.51
C ASP A 39 4.39 -12.08 -4.12
N LEU A 40 4.14 -11.78 -5.40
CA LEU A 40 4.77 -10.66 -6.11
C LEU A 40 4.37 -9.30 -5.53
N TRP A 41 3.10 -9.09 -5.21
CA TRP A 41 2.63 -7.83 -4.62
C TRP A 41 3.32 -7.52 -3.30
N PHE A 42 3.41 -8.52 -2.41
CA PHE A 42 4.14 -8.35 -1.15
C PHE A 42 5.62 -8.06 -1.43
N ALA A 43 6.26 -8.79 -2.33
CA ALA A 43 7.65 -8.55 -2.71
C ALA A 43 7.89 -7.09 -3.16
N LEU A 44 6.95 -6.51 -3.92
CA LEU A 44 7.05 -5.18 -4.50
C LEU A 44 6.50 -4.04 -3.63
N GLY A 45 6.23 -4.30 -2.35
CA GLY A 45 5.95 -3.24 -1.36
C GLY A 45 4.47 -2.92 -1.14
N PHE A 46 3.57 -3.85 -1.47
CA PHE A 46 2.17 -3.79 -1.05
C PHE A 46 2.04 -3.50 0.47
N PRO A 47 1.12 -2.61 0.92
CA PRO A 47 0.00 -2.02 0.17
C PRO A 47 0.28 -0.69 -0.54
N HIS A 48 1.53 -0.27 -0.68
CA HIS A 48 1.88 1.06 -1.24
C HIS A 48 1.95 1.08 -2.78
N VAL A 49 1.01 0.40 -3.45
CA VAL A 49 0.95 0.28 -4.92
C VAL A 49 -0.49 0.48 -5.40
N GLY A 50 -0.68 1.24 -6.48
CA GLY A 50 -1.95 1.36 -7.19
C GLY A 50 -2.15 0.19 -8.16
N PHE A 51 -3.39 -0.32 -8.24
CA PHE A 51 -3.73 -1.48 -9.04
C PHE A 51 -4.75 -1.11 -10.12
N ILE A 52 -4.55 -1.62 -11.33
CA ILE A 52 -5.51 -1.48 -12.42
C ILE A 52 -6.25 -2.82 -12.60
N ASP A 53 -7.58 -2.75 -12.57
CA ASP A 53 -8.45 -3.88 -12.93
C ASP A 53 -8.75 -3.82 -14.42
N GLU A 54 -8.46 -4.90 -15.14
CA GLU A 54 -8.73 -5.02 -16.58
C GLU A 54 -10.18 -5.49 -16.86
N SER A 55 -10.94 -5.91 -15.85
CA SER A 55 -12.31 -6.41 -16.02
C SER A 55 -13.33 -5.27 -15.83
N PRO A 56 -14.03 -4.80 -16.88
CA PRO A 56 -15.10 -3.83 -16.72
C PRO A 56 -16.23 -4.48 -15.92
N ALA A 57 -16.31 -4.22 -14.62
CA ALA A 57 -17.53 -4.47 -13.88
C ALA A 57 -18.52 -3.37 -14.27
N ASP A 58 -19.40 -3.69 -15.22
CA ASP A 58 -20.53 -2.83 -15.58
C ASP A 58 -21.27 -2.37 -14.31
N GLY A 59 -21.41 -1.06 -14.15
CA GLY A 59 -22.33 -0.47 -13.17
C GLY A 59 -21.78 -0.16 -11.77
N ALA A 60 -20.47 -0.20 -11.52
CA ALA A 60 -19.94 0.41 -10.30
C ALA A 60 -20.13 1.94 -10.35
N ASP A 61 -20.69 2.51 -9.28
CA ASP A 61 -20.80 3.97 -9.06
C ASP A 61 -19.40 4.55 -8.80
N TRP A 62 -18.57 4.54 -9.85
CA TRP A 62 -17.17 4.93 -9.83
C TRP A 62 -16.99 6.38 -9.37
N GLN A 63 -18.04 7.19 -9.50
CA GLN A 63 -18.09 8.55 -8.95
C GLN A 63 -17.91 8.56 -7.42
N LYS A 64 -18.37 7.54 -6.67
CA LYS A 64 -18.08 7.42 -5.22
C LYS A 64 -16.63 7.02 -4.93
N LEU A 65 -16.08 6.10 -5.72
CA LEU A 65 -14.69 5.66 -5.59
C LEU A 65 -13.70 6.81 -5.80
N CYS A 66 -14.05 7.78 -6.67
CA CYS A 66 -13.24 8.96 -6.94
C CYS A 66 -13.11 9.94 -5.76
N PHE A 67 -14.01 9.91 -4.76
CA PHE A 67 -14.08 10.96 -3.73
C PHE A 67 -14.00 10.47 -2.28
N GLU A 68 -14.13 9.16 -2.01
CA GLU A 68 -14.27 8.63 -0.63
C GLU A 68 -13.04 7.88 -0.09
N THR A 69 -12.04 7.57 -0.92
CA THR A 69 -10.91 6.69 -0.53
C THR A 69 -9.69 7.48 -0.05
N GLY A 70 -9.76 7.97 1.19
CA GLY A 70 -8.66 8.68 1.87
C GLY A 70 -7.70 7.79 2.67
N GLY A 71 -7.38 6.58 2.20
CA GLY A 71 -6.60 5.61 2.99
C GLY A 71 -5.64 4.74 2.20
N PHE A 72 -4.78 4.00 2.92
CA PHE A 72 -3.84 2.97 2.47
C PHE A 72 -4.53 1.73 1.85
N GLU A 73 -5.59 1.96 1.08
CA GLU A 73 -6.29 0.91 0.35
C GLU A 73 -5.49 0.59 -0.91
N PRO A 74 -5.29 -0.68 -1.28
CA PRO A 74 -4.96 -0.99 -2.66
C PRO A 74 -6.11 -0.49 -3.52
N LEU A 75 -5.90 0.66 -4.15
CA LEU A 75 -6.87 1.26 -5.05
C LEU A 75 -6.84 0.41 -6.32
N VAL A 76 -7.73 -0.57 -6.37
CA VAL A 76 -8.02 -1.36 -7.57
C VAL A 76 -9.09 -0.58 -8.33
N VAL A 77 -8.71 0.01 -9.46
CA VAL A 77 -9.66 0.76 -10.32
C VAL A 77 -9.48 0.35 -11.77
N LEU A 78 -10.52 0.51 -12.58
CA LEU A 78 -10.40 0.29 -14.03
C LEU A 78 -9.41 1.29 -14.63
N GLU A 79 -8.73 0.90 -15.71
CA GLU A 79 -7.73 1.75 -16.38
C GLU A 79 -8.31 3.11 -16.77
N GLY A 80 -9.50 3.11 -17.40
CA GLY A 80 -10.23 4.33 -17.73
C GLY A 80 -10.68 5.14 -16.51
N VAL A 81 -10.82 4.53 -15.33
CA VAL A 81 -11.09 5.25 -14.08
C VAL A 81 -9.81 5.90 -13.55
N ALA A 82 -8.67 5.20 -13.54
CA ALA A 82 -7.37 5.79 -13.18
C ALA A 82 -7.02 6.97 -14.10
N ALA A 83 -7.25 6.82 -15.42
CA ALA A 83 -7.05 7.88 -16.40
C ALA A 83 -7.89 9.12 -16.10
N ARG A 84 -9.21 8.95 -15.92
CA ARG A 84 -10.12 10.05 -15.54
C ARG A 84 -9.76 10.66 -14.21
N TRP A 85 -9.36 9.87 -13.22
CA TRP A 85 -8.96 10.38 -11.91
C TRP A 85 -7.71 11.24 -12.02
N LEU A 86 -6.71 10.80 -12.79
CA LEU A 86 -5.51 11.58 -13.05
C LEU A 86 -5.87 12.89 -13.77
N ARG A 87 -6.73 12.88 -14.79
CA ARG A 87 -7.24 14.09 -15.45
C ARG A 87 -7.94 15.05 -14.48
N LEU A 88 -8.79 14.53 -13.59
CA LEU A 88 -9.46 15.35 -12.57
C LEU A 88 -8.47 16.03 -11.62
N GLN A 89 -7.32 15.40 -11.32
CA GLN A 89 -6.25 16.05 -10.56
C GLN A 89 -5.68 17.27 -11.32
N GLY A 90 -5.77 17.31 -12.65
CA GLY A 90 -5.38 18.46 -13.47
C GLY A 90 -6.40 19.60 -13.48
N VAL A 91 -7.62 19.40 -12.99
CA VAL A 91 -8.68 20.42 -13.02
C VAL A 91 -8.51 21.39 -11.85
N ALA A 92 -8.62 22.70 -12.10
CA ALA A 92 -8.47 23.71 -11.05
C ALA A 92 -9.56 23.63 -9.97
N ARG A 93 -10.80 23.28 -10.36
CA ARG A 93 -11.94 23.07 -9.46
C ARG A 93 -12.86 21.98 -10.00
N VAL A 94 -12.99 20.89 -9.25
CA VAL A 94 -13.89 19.78 -9.59
C VAL A 94 -15.36 20.13 -9.33
N LYS A 95 -15.63 20.93 -8.30
CA LYS A 95 -16.97 21.40 -7.93
C LYS A 95 -17.08 22.92 -7.98
N ASP A 96 -18.27 23.41 -8.33
CA ASP A 96 -18.64 24.84 -8.27
C ASP A 96 -18.99 25.29 -6.84
N ALA A 97 -19.38 26.55 -6.68
CA ALA A 97 -19.69 27.14 -5.37
C ALA A 97 -20.93 26.49 -4.72
N GLU A 98 -21.80 25.90 -5.53
CA GLU A 98 -23.01 25.19 -5.15
C GLU A 98 -22.76 23.69 -4.87
N GLY A 99 -21.51 23.23 -5.02
CA GLY A 99 -21.08 21.86 -4.77
C GLY A 99 -21.40 20.88 -5.90
N LYS A 100 -21.81 21.36 -7.08
CA LYS A 100 -22.05 20.54 -8.28
C LYS A 100 -20.79 20.40 -9.12
N LEU A 101 -20.69 19.33 -9.90
CA LEU A 101 -19.55 19.12 -10.81
C LEU A 101 -19.49 20.23 -11.86
N THR A 102 -18.28 20.79 -12.06
CA THR A 102 -18.02 21.76 -13.14
C THR A 102 -18.18 21.11 -14.51
N ALA A 103 -18.37 21.93 -15.55
CA ALA A 103 -18.51 21.42 -16.93
C ALA A 103 -17.24 20.67 -17.39
N GLU A 104 -16.06 21.17 -17.03
CA GLU A 104 -14.77 20.54 -17.30
C GLU A 104 -14.65 19.18 -16.59
N ALA A 105 -14.97 19.11 -15.30
CA ALA A 105 -14.96 17.85 -14.56
C ALA A 105 -15.94 16.84 -15.18
N ARG A 106 -17.15 17.29 -15.56
CA ARG A 106 -18.14 16.42 -16.22
C ARG A 106 -17.66 15.90 -17.58
N ALA A 107 -17.02 16.75 -18.38
CA ALA A 107 -16.46 16.32 -19.65
C ALA A 107 -15.39 15.24 -19.47
N ILE A 108 -14.51 15.38 -18.47
CA ILE A 108 -13.53 14.35 -18.11
C ILE A 108 -14.21 13.07 -17.65
N LEU A 109 -15.29 13.18 -16.87
CA LEU A 109 -16.05 12.03 -16.38
C LEU A 109 -16.67 11.21 -17.53
N GLU A 110 -17.07 11.88 -18.60
CA GLU A 110 -17.67 11.31 -19.81
C GLU A 110 -16.62 10.90 -20.87
N ASP A 111 -15.35 11.27 -20.66
CA ASP A 111 -14.25 10.96 -21.56
C ASP A 111 -13.66 9.58 -21.29
N ASP A 112 -13.90 8.66 -22.21
CA ASP A 112 -13.37 7.31 -22.18
C ASP A 112 -12.05 7.17 -22.98
N ALA A 113 -11.47 8.27 -23.47
CA ALA A 113 -10.17 8.22 -24.16
C ALA A 113 -9.04 7.81 -23.20
N GLU A 114 -8.10 7.02 -23.70
CA GLU A 114 -6.87 6.70 -22.96
C GLU A 114 -6.09 7.98 -22.61
N ILE A 115 -5.47 8.00 -21.43
CA ILE A 115 -4.57 9.09 -21.04
C ILE A 115 -3.21 8.89 -21.67
N THR A 116 -2.70 9.92 -22.33
CA THR A 116 -1.35 9.87 -22.88
C THR A 116 -0.31 10.10 -21.78
N ARG A 117 0.90 9.57 -21.98
CA ARG A 117 2.01 9.81 -21.06
C ARG A 117 2.31 11.31 -20.91
N ASP A 118 2.29 12.06 -22.00
CA ASP A 118 2.60 13.50 -21.99
C ASP A 118 1.56 14.30 -21.19
N GLU A 119 0.27 13.97 -21.35
CA GLU A 119 -0.82 14.53 -20.56
C GLU A 119 -0.63 14.24 -19.07
N ALA A 120 -0.37 12.98 -18.72
CA ALA A 120 -0.10 12.57 -17.35
C ALA A 120 1.13 13.27 -16.74
N CYS A 121 2.19 13.47 -17.53
CA CYS A 121 3.38 14.22 -17.12
C CYS A 121 3.04 15.69 -16.83
N ALA A 122 2.22 16.32 -17.67
CA ALA A 122 1.80 17.71 -17.47
C ALA A 122 1.01 17.88 -16.16
N ILE A 123 0.14 16.91 -15.85
CA ILE A 123 -0.62 16.90 -14.57
C ILE A 123 0.34 16.79 -13.38
N LEU A 124 1.28 15.85 -13.41
CA LEU A 124 2.28 15.71 -12.33
C LEU A 124 3.12 16.97 -12.15
N ARG A 125 3.60 17.57 -13.24
CA ARG A 125 4.39 18.82 -13.21
C ARG A 125 3.61 19.95 -12.55
N ARG A 126 2.33 20.11 -12.91
CA ARG A 126 1.46 21.11 -12.30
C ARG A 126 1.33 20.91 -10.79
N HIS A 127 1.06 19.69 -10.34
CA HIS A 127 0.98 19.39 -8.89
C HIS A 127 2.29 19.72 -8.17
N PHE A 128 3.41 19.39 -8.80
CA PHE A 128 4.74 19.69 -8.28
C PHE A 128 4.99 21.20 -8.16
N GLU A 129 4.63 21.97 -9.19
CA GLU A 129 4.76 23.43 -9.23
C GLU A 129 3.82 24.13 -8.23
N CYS A 130 2.58 23.64 -8.10
CA CYS A 130 1.58 24.15 -7.16
C CYS A 130 1.84 23.75 -5.70
N ARG A 131 2.78 22.81 -5.45
CA ARG A 131 3.07 22.22 -4.13
C ARG A 131 1.87 21.49 -3.53
N ASP A 132 1.04 20.92 -4.37
CA ASP A 132 -0.08 20.07 -3.95
C ASP A 132 0.42 18.66 -3.57
N HIS A 133 -0.41 17.88 -2.89
CA HIS A 133 -0.07 16.51 -2.48
C HIS A 133 0.14 15.59 -3.69
N LEU A 134 1.40 15.31 -4.01
CA LEU A 134 1.81 14.48 -5.16
C LEU A 134 1.46 12.99 -5.06
N TYR A 135 1.13 12.48 -3.86
CA TYR A 135 0.94 11.05 -3.64
C TYR A 135 -0.10 10.46 -4.59
N ASN A 136 -1.28 11.07 -4.61
CA ASN A 136 -2.43 10.62 -5.39
C ASN A 136 -2.15 10.58 -6.90
N PRO A 137 -1.72 11.69 -7.56
CA PRO A 137 -1.40 11.63 -8.99
C PRO A 137 -0.18 10.74 -9.30
N ALA A 138 0.80 10.63 -8.40
CA ALA A 138 1.96 9.75 -8.59
C ALA A 138 1.58 8.26 -8.58
N VAL A 139 0.74 7.82 -7.65
CA VAL A 139 0.26 6.43 -7.57
C VAL A 139 -0.42 6.01 -8.87
N TRP A 140 -1.27 6.86 -9.43
CA TRP A 140 -1.97 6.54 -10.68
C TRP A 140 -1.10 6.63 -11.92
N PHE A 141 -0.20 7.62 -11.96
CA PHE A 141 0.80 7.67 -13.01
C PHE A 141 1.64 6.40 -13.01
N GLU A 142 2.12 5.97 -11.85
CA GLU A 142 2.90 4.75 -11.71
C GLU A 142 2.09 3.53 -12.16
N ALA A 143 0.82 3.46 -11.77
CA ALA A 143 -0.03 2.34 -12.12
C ALA A 143 -0.24 2.22 -13.65
N LEU A 144 -0.31 3.36 -14.35
CA LEU A 144 -0.54 3.43 -15.81
C LEU A 144 0.74 3.29 -16.63
N PHE A 145 1.84 3.91 -16.17
CA PHE A 145 3.06 4.08 -16.98
C PHE A 145 4.31 3.41 -16.38
N GLY A 146 4.25 2.97 -15.13
CA GLY A 146 5.33 2.28 -14.43
C GLY A 146 6.27 3.19 -13.63
N PRO A 147 7.11 2.59 -12.76
CA PRO A 147 7.99 3.29 -11.83
C PRO A 147 9.09 4.09 -12.52
N ASP A 148 9.71 3.52 -13.55
CA ASP A 148 10.79 4.18 -14.28
C ASP A 148 10.27 5.44 -14.97
N ALA A 149 9.10 5.35 -15.59
CA ALA A 149 8.45 6.48 -16.24
C ALA A 149 8.12 7.61 -15.25
N LEU A 150 7.75 7.27 -14.02
CA LEU A 150 7.48 8.25 -12.96
C LEU A 150 8.78 8.90 -12.45
N LEU A 151 9.84 8.11 -12.25
CA LEU A 151 11.16 8.60 -11.86
C LEU A 151 11.76 9.54 -12.91
N GLU A 152 11.59 9.23 -14.20
CA GLU A 152 11.98 10.10 -15.33
C GLU A 152 11.31 11.47 -15.28
N VAL A 153 10.12 11.59 -14.66
CA VAL A 153 9.40 12.85 -14.53
C VAL A 153 9.77 13.56 -13.24
N ILE A 154 9.71 12.88 -12.09
CA ILE A 154 9.85 13.54 -10.79
C ILE A 154 11.28 13.96 -10.48
N VAL A 155 12.28 13.12 -10.80
CA VAL A 155 13.68 13.43 -10.44
C VAL A 155 14.17 14.72 -11.11
N PRO A 156 13.97 14.96 -12.41
CA PRO A 156 14.33 16.24 -13.03
C PRO A 156 13.61 17.45 -12.43
N LEU A 157 12.36 17.30 -11.99
CA LEU A 157 11.62 18.39 -11.35
C LEU A 157 12.22 18.76 -9.99
N LEU A 158 12.63 17.76 -9.20
CA LEU A 158 13.37 17.97 -7.95
C LEU A 158 14.72 18.64 -8.20
N GLU A 159 15.45 18.22 -9.24
CA GLU A 159 16.76 18.81 -9.60
C GLU A 159 16.65 20.30 -9.98
N GLN A 160 15.51 20.73 -10.54
CA GLN A 160 15.25 22.12 -10.93
C GLN A 160 14.83 23.03 -9.77
N LEU A 161 14.49 22.46 -8.60
CA LEU A 161 14.20 23.28 -7.43
C LEU A 161 15.45 24.05 -6.98
N SER A 162 15.25 25.31 -6.58
CA SER A 162 16.30 26.06 -5.88
C SER A 162 16.58 25.44 -4.52
N ASP A 163 17.76 25.69 -3.97
CA ASP A 163 18.16 25.15 -2.67
C ASP A 163 17.13 25.53 -1.58
N GLU A 164 16.61 26.75 -1.59
CA GLU A 164 15.56 27.19 -0.65
C GLU A 164 14.24 26.42 -0.84
N LYS A 165 13.90 26.08 -2.09
CA LYS A 165 12.68 25.33 -2.39
C LYS A 165 12.82 23.85 -2.08
N LEU A 166 14.02 23.28 -2.11
CA LEU A 166 14.27 21.90 -1.66
C LEU A 166 13.95 21.73 -0.18
N ALA A 167 14.05 22.79 0.61
CA ALA A 167 13.68 22.77 2.01
C ALA A 167 12.16 22.54 2.21
N ALA A 168 11.29 23.00 1.30
CA ALA A 168 9.84 22.89 1.48
C ALA A 168 9.29 21.45 1.41
N PRO A 169 9.66 20.58 0.43
CA PRO A 169 9.34 19.16 0.47
C PRO A 169 9.92 18.43 1.69
N LEU A 170 11.06 18.88 2.22
CA LEU A 170 11.71 18.30 3.40
C LEU A 170 11.00 18.70 4.70
N TYR A 171 10.53 19.95 4.81
CA TYR A 171 9.85 20.47 6.01
C TYR A 171 8.35 20.11 6.09
N ASN A 172 7.68 19.93 4.94
CA ASN A 172 6.27 19.52 4.88
C ASN A 172 6.08 18.00 4.90
N ASP A 173 7.16 17.25 5.14
CA ASP A 173 7.13 15.80 5.29
C ASP A 173 7.43 15.37 6.74
N PRO A 174 6.57 15.76 7.73
CA PRO A 174 6.84 15.54 9.15
C PRO A 174 6.99 14.06 9.55
N GLU A 175 6.72 13.12 8.63
CA GLU A 175 6.81 11.67 8.85
C GLU A 175 7.71 10.95 7.83
N GLY A 176 8.41 11.66 6.93
CA GLY A 176 9.25 11.02 5.90
C GLY A 176 8.45 10.25 4.83
N TYR A 177 7.16 10.56 4.67
CA TYR A 177 6.22 9.99 3.72
C TYR A 177 6.67 10.15 2.26
N TYR A 178 7.17 11.32 1.86
CA TYR A 178 7.66 11.55 0.49
C TYR A 178 8.93 10.73 0.22
N ALA A 179 9.85 10.70 1.19
CA ALA A 179 11.05 9.86 1.11
C ALA A 179 10.68 8.36 1.06
N GLY A 180 9.72 7.93 1.87
CA GLY A 180 9.20 6.57 1.88
C GLY A 180 8.54 6.18 0.55
N CYS A 181 7.74 7.07 -0.04
CA CYS A 181 7.14 6.87 -1.37
C CYS A 181 8.21 6.72 -2.46
N MET A 182 9.24 7.57 -2.44
CA MET A 182 10.37 7.47 -3.37
C MET A 182 11.16 6.17 -3.16
N GLY A 183 11.37 5.75 -1.92
CA GLY A 183 12.00 4.47 -1.61
C GLY A 183 11.23 3.28 -2.18
N GLN A 184 9.89 3.29 -2.05
CA GLN A 184 9.03 2.26 -2.64
C GLN A 184 9.04 2.29 -4.18
N LEU A 185 9.13 3.47 -4.78
CA LEU A 185 9.24 3.64 -6.22
C LEU A 185 10.56 3.05 -6.75
N LEU A 186 11.69 3.36 -6.09
CA LEU A 186 13.00 2.79 -6.42
C LEU A 186 13.03 1.27 -6.30
N ARG A 187 12.26 0.69 -5.36
CA ARG A 187 12.15 -0.77 -5.20
C ARG A 187 11.48 -1.45 -6.40
N ARG A 188 10.54 -0.75 -7.06
CA ARG A 188 9.77 -1.27 -8.20
C ARG A 188 10.42 -0.95 -9.54
N ALA A 189 11.28 0.06 -9.58
CA ALA A 189 12.11 0.39 -10.74
C ALA A 189 13.04 -0.77 -11.14
N GLU A 190 13.49 -0.75 -12.39
CA GLU A 190 14.59 -1.62 -12.81
C GLU A 190 15.83 -1.33 -11.97
N ARG A 191 16.59 -2.35 -11.56
CA ARG A 191 17.78 -2.17 -10.70
C ARG A 191 18.75 -1.10 -11.24
N SER A 192 19.07 -1.15 -12.53
CA SER A 192 19.99 -0.20 -13.15
C SER A 192 19.51 1.27 -12.99
N ALA A 193 18.21 1.48 -13.16
CA ALA A 193 17.54 2.76 -12.97
C ALA A 193 17.49 3.17 -11.49
N ALA A 194 17.14 2.25 -10.59
CA ALA A 194 17.04 2.51 -9.15
C ALA A 194 18.34 3.07 -8.57
N ASP A 195 19.49 2.46 -8.88
CA ASP A 195 20.80 2.94 -8.40
C ASP A 195 21.12 4.33 -8.97
N ALA A 196 20.87 4.56 -10.26
CA ALA A 196 21.12 5.85 -10.91
C ALA A 196 20.24 6.97 -10.32
N TYR A 197 18.94 6.72 -10.13
CA TYR A 197 18.02 7.69 -9.55
C TYR A 197 18.28 7.94 -8.07
N TYR A 198 18.67 6.92 -7.31
CA TYR A 198 19.09 7.10 -5.92
C TYR A 198 20.25 8.09 -5.78
N GLN A 199 21.29 7.94 -6.59
CA GLN A 199 22.45 8.84 -6.54
C GLN A 199 22.06 10.28 -6.90
N ARG A 200 21.20 10.46 -7.91
CA ARG A 200 20.69 11.77 -8.32
C ARG A 200 19.81 12.42 -7.25
N LEU A 201 18.87 11.67 -6.67
CA LEU A 201 18.01 12.12 -5.58
C LEU A 201 18.84 12.53 -4.36
N ARG A 202 19.80 11.69 -3.95
CA ARG A 202 20.72 12.00 -2.86
C ARG A 202 21.51 13.28 -3.12
N ALA A 203 22.13 13.40 -4.30
CA ALA A 203 22.86 14.61 -4.67
C ALA A 203 21.96 15.85 -4.65
N THR A 204 20.73 15.72 -5.12
CA THR A 204 19.74 16.81 -5.18
C THR A 204 19.37 17.31 -3.79
N VAL A 205 18.96 16.42 -2.88
CA VAL A 205 18.50 16.83 -1.54
C VAL A 205 19.64 17.38 -0.69
N MET A 206 20.87 16.91 -0.89
CA MET A 206 22.05 17.39 -0.16
C MET A 206 22.51 18.80 -0.59
N ARG A 207 21.89 19.41 -1.61
CA ARG A 207 22.08 20.84 -1.93
C ARG A 207 21.27 21.78 -1.02
N ALA A 208 20.35 21.24 -0.22
CA ALA A 208 19.51 22.06 0.65
C ALA A 208 20.37 22.97 1.55
N PRO A 209 19.88 24.17 1.92
CA PRO A 209 20.65 25.13 2.70
C PRO A 209 21.02 24.57 4.08
N PRO A 210 22.04 25.12 4.76
CA PRO A 210 22.48 24.65 6.08
C PRO A 210 21.36 24.51 7.13
N SER A 211 20.36 25.38 7.09
CA SER A 211 19.20 25.33 7.99
C SER A 211 18.32 24.08 7.81
N ALA A 212 18.41 23.41 6.66
CA ALA A 212 17.65 22.22 6.27
C ALA A 212 18.52 20.96 6.17
N HIS A 213 19.81 21.02 6.54
CA HIS A 213 20.71 19.88 6.42
C HIS A 213 20.26 18.65 7.23
N ALA A 214 19.63 18.86 8.40
CA ALA A 214 19.12 17.76 9.22
C ALA A 214 18.01 16.98 8.48
N ASP A 215 17.06 17.70 7.89
CA ASP A 215 15.95 17.10 7.14
C ASP A 215 16.43 16.49 5.82
N ALA A 216 17.35 17.16 5.11
CA ALA A 216 17.99 16.62 3.90
C ALA A 216 18.76 15.32 4.20
N THR A 217 19.45 15.27 5.33
CA THR A 217 20.16 14.06 5.79
C THR A 217 19.17 12.96 6.14
N SER A 218 18.10 13.27 6.87
CA SER A 218 17.02 12.32 7.17
C SER A 218 16.40 11.75 5.89
N PHE A 219 16.10 12.61 4.91
CA PHE A 219 15.57 12.19 3.61
C PHE A 219 16.53 11.27 2.86
N ALA A 220 17.81 11.66 2.78
CA ALA A 220 18.84 10.86 2.15
C ALA A 220 19.03 9.52 2.87
N HIS A 221 18.87 9.48 4.20
CA HIS A 221 18.89 8.25 4.98
C HIS A 221 17.70 7.37 4.65
N THR A 222 16.47 7.88 4.61
CA THR A 222 15.28 7.08 4.24
C THR A 222 15.41 6.50 2.83
N LEU A 223 15.94 7.26 1.87
CA LEU A 223 16.27 6.72 0.54
C LEU A 223 17.36 5.65 0.61
N GLY A 224 18.42 5.90 1.39
CA GLY A 224 19.51 4.95 1.61
C GLY A 224 19.00 3.64 2.22
N ILE A 225 18.10 3.73 3.19
CA ILE A 225 17.41 2.59 3.80
C ILE A 225 16.66 1.76 2.74
N ALA A 226 15.91 2.43 1.86
CA ALA A 226 15.14 1.74 0.81
C ALA A 226 16.01 1.02 -0.22
N VAL A 227 17.24 1.50 -0.48
CA VAL A 227 18.14 0.92 -1.49
C VAL A 227 19.15 -0.06 -0.89
N CYS A 228 19.65 0.22 0.32
CA CYS A 228 20.77 -0.47 0.95
C CYS A 228 20.37 -1.47 2.04
N GLY A 229 19.09 -1.56 2.41
CA GLY A 229 18.59 -2.61 3.29
C GLY A 229 19.01 -2.50 4.75
N ALA A 230 19.14 -3.64 5.41
CA ALA A 230 19.25 -3.79 6.86
C ALA A 230 20.47 -3.10 7.47
N ALA A 231 21.63 -3.14 6.80
CA ALA A 231 22.83 -2.47 7.28
C ALA A 231 22.59 -0.97 7.48
N PHE A 232 21.95 -0.33 6.49
CA PHE A 232 21.65 1.10 6.55
C PHE A 232 20.53 1.40 7.56
N VAL A 233 19.54 0.52 7.69
CA VAL A 233 18.48 0.62 8.70
C VAL A 233 19.04 0.54 10.12
N SER A 234 20.03 -0.32 10.35
CA SER A 234 20.70 -0.45 11.65
C SER A 234 21.40 0.86 12.06
N ASP A 235 22.11 1.49 11.11
CA ASP A 235 22.90 2.69 11.38
C ASP A 235 22.04 3.96 11.46
N PHE A 236 21.00 4.06 10.63
CA PHE A 236 20.28 5.33 10.40
C PHE A 236 18.77 5.27 10.61
N GLY A 237 18.20 4.10 10.92
CA GLY A 237 16.78 3.96 11.23
C GLY A 237 16.39 4.77 12.48
N TYR A 238 15.22 5.40 12.44
CA TYR A 238 14.69 6.12 13.60
C TYR A 238 14.51 5.16 14.79
N ARG A 239 14.85 5.61 16.01
CA ARG A 239 14.82 4.75 17.20
C ARG A 239 13.84 5.22 18.26
N VAL A 240 13.06 4.29 18.79
CA VAL A 240 12.15 4.48 19.93
C VAL A 240 12.52 3.47 21.01
N ASP A 241 12.76 3.95 22.24
CA ASP A 241 13.20 3.11 23.37
C ASP A 241 14.45 2.25 23.03
N GLY A 242 15.37 2.78 22.22
CA GLY A 242 16.61 2.10 21.80
C GLY A 242 16.46 1.08 20.67
N ARG A 243 15.23 0.85 20.18
CA ARG A 243 14.91 -0.06 19.07
C ARG A 243 14.57 0.73 17.81
N VAL A 244 14.82 0.16 16.65
CA VAL A 244 14.43 0.75 15.37
C VAL A 244 12.90 0.76 15.26
N ASP A 245 12.35 1.87 14.80
CA ASP A 245 10.93 2.02 14.56
C ASP A 245 10.47 1.06 13.43
N PRO A 246 9.37 0.30 13.62
CA PRO A 246 8.92 -0.69 12.65
C PRO A 246 8.71 -0.19 11.23
N LEU A 247 8.41 1.10 11.02
CA LEU A 247 8.31 1.67 9.68
C LEU A 247 9.64 1.53 8.92
N TYR A 248 10.76 1.79 9.60
CA TYR A 248 12.12 1.68 9.05
C TYR A 248 12.55 0.25 8.73
N LEU A 249 11.87 -0.74 9.32
CA LEU A 249 12.14 -2.15 9.06
C LEU A 249 11.46 -2.66 7.78
N LEU A 250 10.57 -1.89 7.13
CA LEU A 250 9.91 -2.27 5.86
C LEU A 250 10.89 -2.47 4.71
N TRP A 251 12.10 -1.93 4.87
CA TRP A 251 13.16 -1.89 3.87
C TRP A 251 14.32 -2.84 4.18
N ALA A 252 14.37 -3.44 5.38
CA ALA A 252 15.39 -4.42 5.79
C ALA A 252 15.01 -5.86 5.35
N ASP A 253 14.72 -6.05 4.05
CA ASP A 253 14.30 -7.34 3.49
C ASP A 253 15.42 -8.40 3.47
N ASP A 254 16.65 -7.95 3.42
CA ASP A 254 17.90 -8.72 3.35
C ASP A 254 18.33 -9.30 4.70
N ASP A 255 17.73 -8.86 5.81
CA ASP A 255 17.94 -9.42 7.15
C ASP A 255 16.63 -9.66 7.92
N PRO A 256 15.91 -10.75 7.61
CA PRO A 256 14.68 -11.13 8.30
C PRO A 256 14.84 -11.32 9.82
N ASP A 257 16.02 -11.77 10.27
CA ASP A 257 16.28 -12.05 11.67
C ASP A 257 16.47 -10.75 12.47
N PHE A 258 17.16 -9.76 11.89
CA PHE A 258 17.22 -8.40 12.42
C PHE A 258 15.83 -7.79 12.55
N VAL A 259 15.00 -7.84 11.50
CA VAL A 259 13.63 -7.31 11.54
C VAL A 259 12.80 -8.01 12.61
N ARG A 260 12.87 -9.34 12.68
CA ARG A 260 12.16 -10.12 13.71
C ARG A 260 12.61 -9.70 15.11
N SER A 261 13.91 -9.61 15.35
CA SER A 261 14.49 -9.20 16.63
C SER A 261 14.03 -7.80 17.07
N GLU A 262 14.08 -6.82 16.17
CA GLU A 262 13.67 -5.44 16.47
C GLU A 262 12.17 -5.35 16.73
N VAL A 263 11.33 -5.97 15.89
CA VAL A 263 9.87 -5.94 16.08
C VAL A 263 9.47 -6.66 17.36
N LEU A 264 9.97 -7.87 17.63
CA LEU A 264 9.60 -8.63 18.83
C LEU A 264 10.18 -8.01 20.11
N GLY A 265 11.35 -7.37 20.03
CA GLY A 265 12.02 -6.70 21.15
C GLY A 265 11.42 -5.33 21.50
N SER A 266 10.68 -4.70 20.59
CA SER A 266 9.97 -3.44 20.85
C SER A 266 8.84 -3.62 21.87
N LYS A 267 8.58 -2.60 22.71
CA LYS A 267 7.33 -2.57 23.49
C LYS A 267 6.14 -2.56 22.53
N PRO A 268 4.99 -3.17 22.88
CA PRO A 268 3.75 -2.98 22.12
C PRO A 268 3.26 -1.53 22.28
N GLY A 269 3.85 -0.61 21.51
CA GLY A 269 3.48 0.80 21.46
C GLY A 269 2.17 1.04 20.69
N PRO A 270 1.59 2.25 20.79
CA PRO A 270 0.46 2.64 19.94
C PRO A 270 0.93 2.83 18.48
N PRO A 271 0.00 3.03 17.55
CA PRO A 271 -0.47 2.05 16.61
C PRO A 271 0.31 1.98 15.28
N HIS A 272 1.60 1.74 15.31
CA HIS A 272 2.30 1.32 14.09
C HIS A 272 2.18 -0.21 14.01
N ILE A 273 0.95 -0.59 13.65
CA ILE A 273 0.41 -1.91 13.32
C ILE A 273 1.49 -2.71 12.61
N VAL A 274 1.58 -4.02 12.89
CA VAL A 274 2.44 -4.88 12.07
C VAL A 274 1.98 -4.74 10.63
N TYR A 275 2.77 -4.00 9.86
CA TYR A 275 2.56 -3.84 8.45
C TYR A 275 2.57 -5.24 7.83
N PRO A 276 1.60 -5.58 6.97
CA PRO A 276 1.59 -6.84 6.25
C PRO A 276 2.94 -7.16 5.59
N ARG A 277 3.68 -6.13 5.18
CA ARG A 277 5.04 -6.25 4.66
C ARG A 277 6.08 -6.70 5.70
N LEU A 278 5.97 -6.30 6.96
CA LEU A 278 6.85 -6.82 8.03
C LEU A 278 6.59 -8.31 8.27
N VAL A 279 5.33 -8.77 8.19
CA VAL A 279 5.02 -10.21 8.22
C VAL A 279 5.67 -10.93 7.05
N PHE A 280 5.57 -10.35 5.85
CA PHE A 280 6.26 -10.89 4.69
C PHE A 280 7.77 -10.99 4.91
N ILE A 281 8.42 -10.02 5.55
CA ILE A 281 9.86 -10.05 5.83
C ILE A 281 10.19 -11.08 6.92
N ALA A 282 9.61 -10.92 8.10
CA ALA A 282 10.08 -11.55 9.33
C ALA A 282 9.24 -12.76 9.79
N GLY A 283 8.06 -12.97 9.22
CA GLY A 283 7.22 -14.16 9.48
C GLY A 283 5.99 -13.90 10.34
N ASP A 284 5.26 -14.99 10.57
CA ASP A 284 3.95 -15.03 11.20
C ASP A 284 3.96 -14.67 12.68
N GLU A 285 5.11 -14.76 13.34
CA GLU A 285 5.27 -14.37 14.76
C GLU A 285 4.86 -12.91 15.00
N LEU A 286 4.97 -12.08 13.97
CA LEU A 286 4.55 -10.69 14.06
C LEU A 286 3.01 -10.56 14.08
N ILE A 287 2.27 -11.48 13.43
CA ILE A 287 0.80 -11.51 13.46
C ILE A 287 0.29 -11.73 14.90
N GLU A 288 1.00 -12.52 15.70
CA GLU A 288 0.62 -12.77 17.10
C GLU A 288 0.58 -11.48 17.93
N ARG A 289 1.45 -10.50 17.64
CA ARG A 289 1.39 -9.19 18.30
C ARG A 289 0.10 -8.44 17.98
N CYS A 290 -0.38 -8.52 16.74
CA CYS A 290 -1.67 -7.96 16.33
C CYS A 290 -2.83 -8.65 17.04
N GLU A 291 -2.78 -9.97 17.15
CA GLU A 291 -3.79 -10.75 17.86
C GLU A 291 -3.85 -10.37 19.34
N ILE A 292 -2.70 -10.25 20.01
CA ILE A 292 -2.61 -9.82 21.42
C ILE A 292 -3.16 -8.40 21.59
N ALA A 293 -2.83 -7.48 20.68
CA ALA A 293 -3.32 -6.10 20.73
C ALA A 293 -4.85 -6.05 20.58
N LEU A 294 -5.39 -6.78 19.61
CA LEU A 294 -6.83 -6.89 19.36
C LEU A 294 -7.56 -7.49 20.57
N LYS A 295 -7.06 -8.59 21.14
CA LYS A 295 -7.59 -9.23 22.35
C LYS A 295 -7.62 -8.30 23.58
N ARG A 296 -6.73 -7.30 23.63
CA ARG A 296 -6.66 -6.29 24.70
C ARG A 296 -7.59 -5.09 24.46
N GLY A 297 -8.45 -5.14 23.44
CA GLY A 297 -9.34 -4.05 23.08
C GLY A 297 -8.62 -2.84 22.47
N LYS A 298 -7.37 -3.03 21.98
CA LYS A 298 -6.67 -1.99 21.20
C LYS A 298 -7.08 -2.10 19.73
N ASP A 299 -8.38 -2.00 19.48
CA ASP A 299 -9.06 -2.28 18.20
C ASP A 299 -8.98 -1.15 17.17
N ARG A 300 -8.49 0.04 17.56
CA ARG A 300 -8.53 1.30 16.79
C ARG A 300 -7.91 1.21 15.38
N LEU A 301 -7.30 0.08 15.06
CA LEU A 301 -6.32 -0.14 14.01
C LEU A 301 -6.62 -1.33 13.12
N MET A 302 -7.49 -2.22 13.57
CA MET A 302 -7.90 -3.38 12.81
C MET A 302 -9.13 -2.97 12.01
N ASP A 303 -8.88 -2.28 10.91
CA ASP A 303 -9.87 -1.69 10.00
C ASP A 303 -10.16 -2.59 8.78
N ALA A 304 -10.94 -2.07 7.83
CA ALA A 304 -11.25 -2.81 6.61
C ALA A 304 -10.00 -3.08 5.75
N ALA A 305 -9.01 -2.17 5.76
CA ALA A 305 -7.75 -2.37 5.05
C ALA A 305 -6.94 -3.54 5.63
N SER A 306 -6.98 -3.72 6.94
CA SER A 306 -6.38 -4.87 7.62
C SER A 306 -7.02 -6.19 7.15
N VAL A 307 -8.34 -6.26 7.01
CA VAL A 307 -9.02 -7.47 6.48
C VAL A 307 -8.51 -7.82 5.09
N ARG A 308 -8.42 -6.83 4.20
CA ARG A 308 -8.01 -7.03 2.81
C ARG A 308 -6.54 -7.45 2.71
N THR A 309 -5.66 -6.85 3.50
CA THR A 309 -4.22 -7.13 3.43
C THR A 309 -3.84 -8.46 4.06
N PHE A 310 -4.29 -8.75 5.29
CA PHE A 310 -4.05 -10.06 5.93
C PHE A 310 -4.80 -11.19 5.22
N GLY A 311 -5.95 -10.90 4.62
CA GLY A 311 -6.72 -11.85 3.81
C GLY A 311 -6.06 -12.28 2.49
N LEU A 312 -4.93 -11.67 2.11
CA LEU A 312 -4.13 -12.13 0.98
C LEU A 312 -3.07 -13.17 1.38
N MET A 313 -2.78 -13.33 2.67
CA MET A 313 -1.77 -14.27 3.17
C MET A 313 -2.34 -15.69 3.24
N ARG A 314 -1.50 -16.70 2.99
CA ARG A 314 -1.86 -18.12 3.21
C ARG A 314 -1.79 -18.53 4.68
N SER A 315 -1.16 -17.71 5.52
CA SER A 315 -0.94 -18.00 6.93
C SER A 315 -2.22 -18.33 7.69
N GLU A 316 -2.23 -19.45 8.41
CA GLU A 316 -3.30 -19.74 9.36
C GLU A 316 -3.37 -18.73 10.51
N ARG A 317 -2.25 -18.08 10.85
CA ARG A 317 -2.24 -16.98 11.84
C ARG A 317 -2.97 -15.76 11.31
N ALA A 318 -2.85 -15.46 10.01
CA ALA A 318 -3.65 -14.42 9.38
C ALA A 318 -5.16 -14.76 9.46
N LEU A 319 -5.54 -16.02 9.18
CA LEU A 319 -6.93 -16.48 9.35
C LEU A 319 -7.41 -16.34 10.81
N GLN A 320 -6.57 -16.68 11.78
CA GLN A 320 -6.86 -16.51 13.20
C GLN A 320 -7.06 -15.03 13.58
N LEU A 321 -6.20 -14.12 13.10
CA LEU A 321 -6.37 -12.68 13.30
C LEU A 321 -7.70 -12.19 12.71
N LEU A 322 -8.02 -12.56 11.47
CA LEU A 322 -9.30 -12.20 10.83
C LEU A 322 -10.49 -12.75 11.60
N LEU A 323 -10.38 -13.96 12.15
CA LEU A 323 -11.43 -14.55 12.99
C LEU A 323 -11.60 -13.80 14.31
N TRP A 324 -10.53 -13.26 14.90
CA TRP A 324 -10.66 -12.35 16.04
C TRP A 324 -11.32 -11.02 15.66
N MET A 325 -11.06 -10.52 14.45
CA MET A 325 -11.69 -9.29 13.97
C MET A 325 -13.22 -9.42 13.84
N THR A 326 -13.75 -10.61 13.55
CA THR A 326 -15.22 -10.81 13.52
C THR A 326 -15.89 -10.66 14.89
N VAL A 327 -15.10 -10.71 15.97
CA VAL A 327 -15.57 -10.64 17.37
C VAL A 327 -15.32 -9.25 17.97
N GLN A 328 -14.12 -8.68 17.79
CA GLN A 328 -13.66 -7.52 18.58
C GLN A 328 -13.14 -6.33 17.76
N SER A 329 -13.38 -6.27 16.44
CA SER A 329 -12.96 -5.15 15.59
C SER A 329 -14.15 -4.33 15.05
N LYS A 330 -13.87 -3.07 14.70
CA LYS A 330 -14.80 -2.21 13.93
C LYS A 330 -15.10 -2.78 12.54
N ALA A 331 -14.14 -3.50 11.94
CA ALA A 331 -14.25 -4.16 10.63
C ALA A 331 -14.83 -5.59 10.72
N LYS A 332 -15.67 -5.85 11.72
CA LYS A 332 -16.28 -7.18 11.95
C LYS A 332 -17.14 -7.66 10.78
N ALA A 333 -17.76 -6.75 10.03
CA ALA A 333 -18.65 -7.11 8.93
C ALA A 333 -17.81 -7.55 7.73
N GLU A 334 -16.80 -6.77 7.40
CA GLU A 334 -15.81 -6.99 6.36
C GLU A 334 -15.07 -8.30 6.58
N ALA A 335 -14.63 -8.57 7.81
CA ALA A 335 -13.99 -9.84 8.15
C ALA A 335 -14.93 -11.04 7.92
N LYS A 336 -16.21 -10.93 8.31
CA LYS A 336 -17.21 -12.00 8.09
C LYS A 336 -17.48 -12.22 6.61
N ASP A 337 -17.60 -11.14 5.84
CA ASP A 337 -17.87 -11.23 4.40
C ASP A 337 -16.66 -11.77 3.66
N TRP A 338 -15.44 -11.44 4.10
CA TRP A 338 -14.21 -12.04 3.59
C TRP A 338 -14.20 -13.56 3.76
N PHE A 339 -14.55 -14.10 4.94
CA PHE A 339 -14.62 -15.56 5.16
C PHE A 339 -15.63 -16.25 4.25
N VAL A 340 -16.77 -15.61 4.00
CA VAL A 340 -17.81 -16.16 3.11
C VAL A 340 -17.33 -16.19 1.67
N ALA A 341 -16.75 -15.10 1.17
CA ALA A 341 -16.20 -15.01 -0.18
C ALA A 341 -15.02 -15.97 -0.39
N ASN A 342 -14.25 -16.24 0.66
CA ASN A 342 -13.05 -17.06 0.63
C ASN A 342 -13.24 -18.46 1.25
N ARG A 343 -14.48 -18.95 1.24
CA ARG A 343 -14.90 -20.22 1.86
C ARG A 343 -13.98 -21.40 1.60
N ASP A 344 -13.51 -21.59 0.36
CA ASP A 344 -12.70 -22.78 0.00
C ASP A 344 -11.30 -22.74 0.62
N HIS A 345 -10.79 -21.55 0.92
CA HIS A 345 -9.53 -21.36 1.61
C HIS A 345 -9.70 -21.49 3.13
N SER A 346 -10.81 -20.99 3.69
CA SER A 346 -10.98 -20.88 5.14
C SER A 346 -11.77 -22.02 5.79
N GLN A 347 -12.48 -22.86 5.02
CA GLN A 347 -13.44 -23.82 5.58
C GLN A 347 -12.79 -24.80 6.57
N THR A 348 -11.71 -25.47 6.18
CA THR A 348 -11.01 -26.42 7.06
C THR A 348 -10.51 -25.75 8.33
N PHE A 349 -10.02 -24.51 8.23
CA PHE A 349 -9.61 -23.72 9.38
C PHE A 349 -10.81 -23.45 10.31
N LEU A 350 -11.95 -22.99 9.77
CA LEU A 350 -13.16 -22.70 10.54
C LEU A 350 -13.74 -23.96 11.21
N GLU A 351 -13.72 -25.11 10.54
CA GLU A 351 -14.15 -26.40 11.11
C GLU A 351 -13.34 -26.74 12.36
N ARG A 352 -12.00 -26.65 12.30
CA ARG A 352 -11.14 -26.86 13.46
C ARG A 352 -11.40 -25.83 14.56
N MET A 353 -11.48 -24.54 14.22
CA MET A 353 -11.70 -23.47 15.20
C MET A 353 -13.07 -23.56 15.89
N SER A 354 -14.09 -24.06 15.18
CA SER A 354 -15.44 -24.26 15.74
C SER A 354 -15.50 -25.27 16.88
N ALA A 355 -14.53 -26.19 16.94
CA ALA A 355 -14.40 -27.21 17.97
C ALA A 355 -13.53 -26.77 19.17
N THR A 356 -12.95 -25.56 19.12
CA THR A 356 -12.08 -25.06 20.20
C THR A 356 -12.89 -24.47 21.36
N ALA A 357 -12.24 -24.28 22.51
CA ALA A 357 -12.80 -23.53 23.63
C ALA A 357 -12.57 -22.01 23.52
N GLU A 358 -12.00 -21.52 22.41
CA GLU A 358 -11.69 -20.10 22.25
C GLU A 358 -12.95 -19.24 22.06
N PRO A 359 -12.92 -17.94 22.43
CA PRO A 359 -14.04 -17.01 22.18
C PRO A 359 -14.46 -16.92 20.71
N THR A 360 -13.56 -17.24 19.79
CA THR A 360 -13.76 -17.27 18.35
C THR A 360 -14.58 -18.47 17.85
N ALA A 361 -14.72 -19.56 18.64
CA ALA A 361 -15.40 -20.80 18.22
C ALA A 361 -16.87 -20.58 17.83
N LYS A 362 -17.59 -19.72 18.57
CA LYS A 362 -18.97 -19.33 18.23
C LYS A 362 -19.03 -18.57 16.91
N SER A 363 -18.06 -17.70 16.64
CA SER A 363 -17.98 -16.99 15.36
C SER A 363 -17.67 -17.95 14.22
N ALA A 364 -16.73 -18.88 14.41
CA ALA A 364 -16.40 -19.89 13.40
C ALA A 364 -17.62 -20.75 13.03
N SER A 365 -18.35 -21.23 14.05
CA SER A 365 -19.61 -21.98 13.86
C SER A 365 -20.66 -21.18 13.08
N ALA A 366 -20.81 -19.88 13.37
CA ALA A 366 -21.75 -19.01 12.66
C ALA A 366 -21.35 -18.78 11.20
N LEU A 367 -20.05 -18.65 10.92
CA LEU A 367 -19.51 -18.50 9.57
C LEU A 367 -19.72 -19.77 8.73
N LEU A 368 -19.47 -20.96 9.29
CA LEU A 368 -19.73 -22.23 8.59
C LEU A 368 -21.20 -22.35 8.17
N LYS A 369 -22.14 -22.02 9.06
CA LYS A 369 -23.58 -21.99 8.72
C LYS A 369 -23.91 -20.99 7.62
N LYS A 370 -23.29 -19.80 7.65
CA LYS A 370 -23.48 -18.78 6.60
C LYS A 370 -22.94 -19.28 5.25
N ILE A 371 -21.77 -19.90 5.23
CA ILE A 371 -21.16 -20.51 4.03
C ILE A 371 -22.06 -21.59 3.45
N GLU A 372 -22.57 -22.50 4.29
CA GLU A 372 -23.49 -23.57 3.86
C GLU A 372 -24.79 -23.01 3.26
N THR A 373 -25.33 -21.95 3.88
CA THR A 373 -26.54 -21.27 3.39
C THR A 373 -26.30 -20.63 2.02
N VAL A 374 -25.13 -20.02 1.81
CA VAL A 374 -24.76 -19.43 0.52
C VAL A 374 -24.60 -20.51 -0.55
N ARG A 375 -23.90 -21.62 -0.23
CA ARG A 375 -23.76 -22.76 -1.17
C ARG A 375 -25.10 -23.34 -1.61
N LYS A 376 -26.06 -23.49 -0.69
CA LYS A 376 -27.43 -23.97 -0.99
C LYS A 376 -28.25 -23.03 -1.88
N ARG A 377 -27.83 -21.78 -2.05
CA ARG A 377 -28.50 -20.80 -2.93
C ARG A 377 -27.85 -20.70 -4.31
N GLU A 378 -26.59 -21.10 -4.43
CA GLU A 378 -25.82 -21.05 -5.68
C GLU A 378 -25.96 -22.33 -6.53
N GLY A 379 -26.32 -23.46 -5.90
CA GLY A 379 -26.67 -24.71 -6.58
C GLY A 379 -28.17 -24.92 -6.59
#